data_AF-A0A3N2DD87-F1
#
_entry.id   AF-A0A3N2DD87-F1
#
_cell.length_a   1.000
_cell.length_b   1.000
_cell.length_c   1.000
_cell.angle_alpha   90.00
_cell.angle_beta   90.00
_cell.angle_gamma   90.00
#
_symmetry.space_group_name_H-M   'P 1'
#
loop_
_entity.id
_entity.type
_entity.pdbx_description
1 polymer ?
#
loop_
_entity_poly.entity_id
_entity_poly.type
_entity_poly.pdbx_seq_one_letter_code
_entity_poly.pdbx_strand_id
1 'polypeptide(L)'
;MNEVSETYGVEDAHLEKVKANVRDELEMLRSIGDEGLREHVVLAWAVALCWNGFEAINDMPGSARPGAPEKGTQAQHMDGTARIAVGIKGAIEETLSDRMPFDDDMLIASALCHDLGKPVEYSVANRERWAKNRVLYGRPSVRHPAYGAHVALTVGLPEEVMHVAAAHAVEGNYVQRSLLAHIVQYADDAYWFTIENWDGWVDSGLRL
;
A
#
# COMPACT_ATOMS: atom_id res chain seq x y z
N MET A 1 8.65 -21.44 21.32
CA MET A 1 8.73 -19.98 21.55
C MET A 1 9.50 -19.40 20.38
N ASN A 2 8.86 -18.49 19.64
CA ASN A 2 9.45 -17.43 18.80
C ASN A 2 9.90 -17.71 17.35
N GLU A 3 9.17 -18.54 16.59
CA GLU A 3 9.43 -18.74 15.14
C GLU A 3 9.20 -17.46 14.30
N VAL A 4 8.23 -16.63 14.69
CA VAL A 4 7.85 -15.41 13.93
C VAL A 4 8.84 -14.26 14.18
N SER A 5 9.23 -14.01 15.45
CA SER A 5 10.22 -12.96 15.76
C SER A 5 11.59 -13.17 15.11
N GLU A 6 12.04 -14.42 14.98
CA GLU A 6 13.29 -14.73 14.27
C GLU A 6 13.15 -14.52 12.76
N THR A 7 11.97 -14.81 12.20
CA THR A 7 11.73 -14.70 10.75
C THR A 7 11.79 -13.24 10.26
N TYR A 8 11.21 -12.30 11.02
CA TYR A 8 11.10 -10.89 10.58
C TYR A 8 12.01 -9.93 11.37
N GLY A 9 12.70 -10.41 12.40
CA GLY A 9 13.56 -9.57 13.25
C GLY A 9 12.76 -8.56 14.09
N VAL A 10 11.54 -8.90 14.49
CA VAL A 10 10.63 -8.05 15.27
C VAL A 10 10.15 -8.83 16.49
N GLU A 11 10.15 -8.22 17.68
CA GLU A 11 9.64 -8.87 18.89
C GLU A 11 8.15 -9.26 18.72
N ASP A 12 7.78 -10.51 19.06
CA ASP A 12 6.42 -11.03 18.86
C ASP A 12 5.34 -10.14 19.52
N ALA A 13 5.58 -9.65 20.74
CA ALA A 13 4.64 -8.78 21.45
C ALA A 13 4.44 -7.43 20.74
N HIS A 14 5.51 -6.89 20.15
CA HIS A 14 5.45 -5.65 19.37
C HIS A 14 4.71 -5.90 18.05
N LEU A 15 5.03 -6.98 17.34
CA LEU A 15 4.36 -7.34 16.09
C LEU A 15 2.86 -7.52 16.28
N GLU A 16 2.43 -8.22 17.33
CA GLU A 16 0.99 -8.42 17.60
C GLU A 16 0.27 -7.12 17.96
N LYS A 17 0.93 -6.20 18.68
CA LYS A 17 0.40 -4.85 18.92
C LYS A 17 0.18 -4.11 17.59
N VAL A 18 1.16 -4.11 16.70
CA VAL A 18 1.06 -3.41 15.40
C VAL A 18 0.00 -4.08 14.51
N LYS A 19 -0.09 -5.42 14.50
CA LYS A 19 -1.16 -6.14 13.79
C LYS A 19 -2.55 -5.77 14.29
N ALA A 20 -2.72 -5.52 15.59
CA ALA A 20 -4.00 -5.05 16.14
C ALA A 20 -4.36 -3.66 15.57
N ASN A 21 -3.41 -2.72 15.59
CA ASN A 21 -3.61 -1.38 15.01
C ASN A 21 -3.99 -1.45 13.52
N VAL A 22 -3.30 -2.27 12.72
CA VAL A 22 -3.61 -2.46 11.29
C VAL A 22 -5.06 -2.93 11.08
N ARG A 23 -5.55 -3.87 11.90
CA ARG A 23 -6.93 -4.37 11.81
C ARG A 23 -7.97 -3.32 12.20
N ASP A 24 -7.64 -2.46 13.15
CA ASP A 24 -8.52 -1.38 13.60
C ASP A 24 -8.59 -0.25 12.56
N GLU A 25 -7.50 0.02 11.84
CA GLU A 25 -7.38 1.13 10.90
C GLU A 25 -7.90 0.83 9.49
N LEU A 26 -7.69 -0.38 8.97
CA LEU A 26 -8.13 -0.75 7.61
C LEU A 26 -9.50 -1.41 7.64
N GLU A 27 -10.55 -0.63 7.35
CA GLU A 27 -11.93 -1.11 7.40
C GLU A 27 -12.21 -2.19 6.35
N MET A 28 -11.61 -2.06 5.17
CA MET A 28 -11.85 -2.95 4.02
C MET A 28 -11.26 -4.35 4.23
N LEU A 29 -10.42 -4.59 5.24
CA LEU A 29 -10.01 -5.94 5.63
C LEU A 29 -11.21 -6.84 5.93
N ARG A 30 -12.30 -6.28 6.47
CA ARG A 30 -13.53 -7.01 6.79
C ARG A 30 -14.26 -7.55 5.55
N SER A 31 -13.92 -7.02 4.38
CA SER A 31 -14.49 -7.44 3.10
C SER A 31 -13.71 -8.58 2.44
N ILE A 32 -12.55 -8.95 2.99
CA ILE A 32 -11.77 -10.11 2.53
C ILE A 32 -12.30 -11.36 3.26
N GLY A 33 -12.95 -12.25 2.51
CA GLY A 33 -13.53 -13.50 3.00
C GLY A 33 -12.49 -14.58 3.30
N ASP A 34 -11.43 -14.68 2.49
CA ASP A 34 -10.28 -15.54 2.72
C ASP A 34 -9.49 -15.07 3.94
N GLU A 35 -9.63 -15.81 5.04
CA GLU A 35 -8.95 -15.49 6.30
C GLU A 35 -7.42 -15.56 6.19
N GLY A 36 -6.91 -16.48 5.36
CA GLY A 36 -5.48 -16.63 5.14
C GLY A 36 -4.92 -15.39 4.44
N LEU A 37 -5.53 -14.98 3.33
CA LEU A 37 -5.13 -13.78 2.59
C LEU A 37 -5.23 -12.53 3.48
N ARG A 38 -6.34 -12.38 4.21
CA ARG A 38 -6.56 -11.26 5.14
C ARG A 38 -5.47 -11.17 6.20
N GLU A 39 -5.10 -12.29 6.82
CA GLU A 39 -4.03 -12.31 7.82
C GLU A 39 -2.65 -12.03 7.23
N HIS A 40 -2.38 -12.44 5.98
CA HIS A 40 -1.14 -12.08 5.28
C HIS A 40 -1.08 -10.58 4.94
N VAL A 41 -2.19 -9.95 4.57
CA VAL A 41 -2.25 -8.48 4.39
C VAL A 41 -1.93 -7.75 5.69
N VAL A 42 -2.53 -8.21 6.80
CA VAL A 42 -2.27 -7.64 8.14
C VAL A 42 -0.80 -7.81 8.53
N LEU A 43 -0.24 -8.99 8.32
CA LEU A 43 1.17 -9.27 8.60
C LEU A 43 2.10 -8.41 7.75
N ALA A 44 1.81 -8.25 6.44
CA ALA A 44 2.59 -7.43 5.52
C ALA A 44 2.73 -5.99 6.02
N TRP A 45 1.60 -5.37 6.36
CA TRP A 45 1.58 -4.01 6.90
C TRP A 45 2.30 -3.92 8.24
N ALA A 46 2.06 -4.85 9.16
CA ALA A 46 2.70 -4.82 10.47
C ALA A 46 4.23 -4.93 10.38
N VAL A 47 4.74 -5.82 9.51
CA VAL A 47 6.17 -5.96 9.25
C VAL A 47 6.74 -4.68 8.61
N ALA A 48 6.07 -4.12 7.60
CA ALA A 48 6.52 -2.89 6.94
C ALA A 48 6.61 -1.71 7.92
N LEU A 49 5.64 -1.57 8.83
CA LEU A 49 5.62 -0.54 9.87
C LEU A 49 6.75 -0.74 10.88
N CYS A 50 6.87 -1.95 11.43
CA CYS A 50 7.89 -2.28 12.43
C CYS A 50 9.32 -2.02 11.90
N TRP A 51 9.61 -2.44 10.66
CA TRP A 51 10.92 -2.22 10.04
C TRP A 51 11.29 -0.76 9.83
N ASN A 52 10.29 0.13 9.79
CA ASN A 52 10.48 1.54 9.49
C ASN A 52 10.21 2.47 10.68
N GLY A 53 9.94 1.89 11.86
CA GLY A 53 9.81 2.61 13.13
C GLY A 53 8.41 3.18 13.38
N PHE A 54 7.38 2.57 12.80
CA PHE A 54 5.98 2.96 12.98
C PHE A 54 5.21 1.88 13.75
N GLU A 55 4.18 2.28 14.48
CA GLU A 55 3.29 1.37 15.20
C GLU A 55 1.90 1.27 14.57
N ALA A 56 1.53 2.24 13.74
CA ALA A 56 0.23 2.33 13.07
C ALA A 56 0.40 2.92 11.67
N ILE A 57 -0.53 2.60 10.76
CA ILE A 57 -0.52 3.16 9.41
C ILE A 57 -0.75 4.67 9.46
N ASN A 58 -1.65 5.12 10.34
CA ASN A 58 -1.97 6.54 10.49
C ASN A 58 -0.90 7.34 11.28
N ASP A 59 0.22 6.72 11.67
CA ASP A 59 1.42 7.48 12.03
C ASP A 59 1.98 8.23 10.81
N MET A 60 1.60 7.80 9.59
CA MET A 60 1.82 8.54 8.35
C MET A 60 0.57 9.37 8.01
N PRO A 61 0.72 10.64 7.59
CA PRO A 61 -0.40 11.46 7.16
C PRO A 61 -1.00 10.95 5.86
N GLY A 62 -2.31 11.17 5.64
CA GLY A 62 -2.98 10.88 4.37
C GLY A 62 -2.45 11.78 3.27
N SER A 63 -1.46 11.30 2.53
CA SER A 63 -0.78 12.07 1.49
C SER A 63 -0.11 11.16 0.48
N ALA A 64 -0.10 11.57 -0.78
CA ALA A 64 0.47 10.77 -1.86
C ALA A 64 2.00 10.54 -1.72
N ARG A 65 2.72 11.47 -1.08
CA ARG A 65 4.17 11.35 -0.82
C ARG A 65 4.63 12.28 0.30
N PRO A 66 5.78 12.01 0.94
CA PRO A 66 6.29 12.87 2.00
C PRO A 66 6.47 14.34 1.56
N GLY A 67 5.79 15.25 2.25
CA GLY A 67 5.85 16.69 2.00
C GLY A 67 4.89 17.21 0.91
N ALA A 68 4.03 16.36 0.36
CA ALA A 68 2.87 16.79 -0.42
C ALA A 68 1.73 17.24 0.53
N PRO A 69 0.67 17.88 0.02
CA PRO A 69 -0.48 18.23 0.85
C PRO A 69 -1.13 17.00 1.49
N GLU A 70 -1.82 17.22 2.60
CA GLU A 70 -2.38 16.16 3.44
C GLU A 70 -3.91 16.33 3.53
N LYS A 71 -4.64 15.21 3.40
CA LYS A 71 -6.08 15.14 3.68
C LYS A 71 -6.45 13.75 4.18
N GLY A 72 -7.22 13.71 5.26
CA GLY A 72 -7.63 12.44 5.86
C GLY A 72 -6.42 11.68 6.42
N THR A 73 -6.55 10.36 6.52
CA THR A 73 -5.49 9.49 7.01
C THR A 73 -4.98 8.55 5.92
N GLN A 74 -3.80 7.97 6.14
CA GLN A 74 -3.27 7.00 5.18
C GLN A 74 -4.20 5.78 5.08
N ALA A 75 -4.75 5.27 6.19
CA ALA A 75 -5.74 4.19 6.16
C ALA A 75 -6.98 4.51 5.30
N GLN A 76 -7.50 5.74 5.39
CA GLN A 76 -8.63 6.19 4.56
C GLN A 76 -8.30 6.22 3.06
N HIS A 77 -7.03 6.45 2.71
CA HIS A 77 -6.56 6.34 1.33
C HIS A 77 -6.60 4.89 0.85
N MET A 78 -6.01 3.93 1.57
CA MET A 78 -6.07 2.52 1.15
C MET A 78 -7.51 2.00 1.08
N ASP A 79 -8.36 2.30 2.07
CA ASP A 79 -9.77 1.91 2.05
C ASP A 79 -10.52 2.58 0.89
N GLY A 80 -10.23 3.85 0.60
CA GLY A 80 -10.79 4.59 -0.52
C GLY A 80 -10.41 3.98 -1.87
N THR A 81 -9.13 3.69 -2.06
CA THR A 81 -8.60 3.02 -3.26
C THR A 81 -9.25 1.64 -3.44
N ALA A 82 -9.40 0.85 -2.38
CA ALA A 82 -10.08 -0.44 -2.44
C ALA A 82 -11.56 -0.30 -2.84
N ARG A 83 -12.29 0.67 -2.27
CA ARG A 83 -13.70 0.94 -2.63
C ARG A 83 -13.84 1.35 -4.10
N ILE A 84 -12.97 2.23 -4.59
CA ILE A 84 -12.98 2.67 -5.98
C ILE A 84 -12.64 1.51 -6.92
N ALA A 85 -11.65 0.68 -6.58
CA ALA A 85 -11.26 -0.49 -7.36
C ALA A 85 -12.43 -1.49 -7.52
N VAL A 86 -13.13 -1.81 -6.43
CA VAL A 86 -14.35 -2.65 -6.47
C VAL A 86 -15.44 -2.00 -7.34
N GLY A 87 -15.61 -0.67 -7.25
CA GLY A 87 -16.53 0.07 -8.10
C GLY A 87 -16.20 -0.01 -9.59
N ILE A 88 -14.92 0.11 -9.96
CA ILE A 88 -14.43 -0.03 -11.35
C ILE A 88 -14.76 -1.43 -11.87
N LYS A 89 -14.42 -2.48 -11.10
CA LYS A 89 -14.73 -3.87 -11.46
C LYS A 89 -16.23 -4.06 -11.69
N GLY A 90 -17.05 -3.67 -10.69
CA GLY A 90 -18.50 -3.84 -10.73
C GLY A 90 -19.15 -3.15 -11.94
N ALA A 91 -18.77 -1.89 -12.21
CA ALA A 91 -19.31 -1.14 -13.34
C ALA A 91 -19.01 -1.81 -14.69
N ILE A 92 -17.80 -2.33 -14.88
CA ILE A 92 -17.40 -2.99 -16.12
C ILE A 92 -18.07 -4.36 -16.25
N GLU A 93 -18.04 -5.19 -15.19
CA GLU A 93 -18.68 -6.52 -15.17
C GLU A 93 -20.18 -6.42 -15.47
N GLU A 94 -20.87 -5.44 -14.86
CA GLU A 94 -22.31 -5.19 -15.11
C GLU A 94 -22.57 -4.74 -16.55
N THR A 95 -21.80 -3.76 -17.04
CA THR A 95 -21.97 -3.21 -18.40
C THR A 95 -21.78 -4.28 -19.48
N LEU A 96 -20.80 -5.17 -19.29
CA LEU A 96 -20.47 -6.22 -20.25
C LEU A 96 -21.23 -7.53 -20.01
N SER A 97 -21.91 -7.67 -18.86
CA SER A 97 -22.51 -8.94 -18.42
C SER A 97 -21.49 -10.09 -18.42
N ASP A 98 -20.26 -9.80 -18.00
CA ASP A 98 -19.12 -10.73 -17.98
C ASP A 98 -18.32 -10.58 -16.68
N ARG A 99 -17.44 -11.53 -16.37
CA ARG A 99 -16.66 -11.58 -15.12
C ARG A 99 -15.17 -11.50 -15.38
N MET A 100 -14.49 -10.67 -14.58
CA MET A 100 -13.03 -10.61 -14.57
C MET A 100 -12.44 -11.89 -13.96
N PRO A 101 -11.23 -12.31 -14.35
CA PRO A 101 -10.63 -13.58 -13.96
C PRO A 101 -10.03 -13.57 -12.54
N PHE A 102 -10.62 -12.82 -11.60
CA PHE A 102 -10.23 -12.76 -10.19
C PHE A 102 -11.42 -12.34 -9.32
N ASP A 103 -11.38 -12.66 -8.03
CA ASP A 103 -12.43 -12.32 -7.06
C ASP A 103 -12.17 -11.00 -6.32
N ASP A 104 -13.14 -10.59 -5.51
CA ASP A 104 -13.06 -9.33 -4.77
C ASP A 104 -12.03 -9.39 -3.63
N ASP A 105 -11.78 -10.58 -3.05
CA ASP A 105 -10.77 -10.76 -2.01
C ASP A 105 -9.38 -10.41 -2.55
N MET A 106 -9.04 -10.92 -3.73
CA MET A 106 -7.78 -10.60 -4.40
C MET A 106 -7.67 -9.13 -4.81
N LEU A 107 -8.77 -8.53 -5.29
CA LEU A 107 -8.78 -7.11 -5.66
C LEU A 107 -8.59 -6.21 -4.43
N ILE A 108 -9.29 -6.49 -3.35
CA ILE A 108 -9.24 -5.70 -2.11
C ILE A 108 -7.88 -5.87 -1.45
N ALA A 109 -7.34 -7.10 -1.35
CA ALA A 109 -5.98 -7.33 -0.84
C ALA A 109 -4.94 -6.56 -1.67
N SER A 110 -5.05 -6.61 -3.01
CA SER A 110 -4.17 -5.85 -3.92
C SER A 110 -4.25 -4.35 -3.68
N ALA A 111 -5.47 -3.80 -3.56
CA ALA A 111 -5.68 -2.38 -3.30
C ALA A 111 -5.20 -1.95 -1.91
N LEU A 112 -5.38 -2.78 -0.87
CA LEU A 112 -4.87 -2.49 0.47
C LEU A 112 -3.34 -2.58 0.54
N CYS A 113 -2.70 -3.36 -0.33
CA CYS A 113 -1.26 -3.58 -0.32
C CYS A 113 -0.46 -2.74 -1.33
N HIS A 114 -1.11 -1.95 -2.20
CA HIS A 114 -0.40 -1.20 -3.25
C HIS A 114 0.73 -0.31 -2.67
N ASP A 115 0.46 0.32 -1.53
CA ASP A 115 1.37 1.25 -0.86
C ASP A 115 2.15 0.61 0.32
N LEU A 116 2.33 -0.72 0.35
CA LEU A 116 3.03 -1.43 1.44
C LEU A 116 4.43 -0.86 1.75
N GLY A 117 5.10 -0.26 0.76
CA GLY A 117 6.41 0.33 0.95
C GLY A 117 6.42 1.77 1.47
N LYS A 118 5.26 2.41 1.64
CA LYS A 118 5.17 3.80 2.09
C LYS A 118 5.92 4.09 3.41
N PRO A 119 5.93 3.19 4.42
CA PRO A 119 6.69 3.39 5.65
C PRO A 119 8.18 3.72 5.42
N VAL A 120 8.84 3.12 4.42
CA VAL A 120 10.26 3.40 4.16
C VAL A 120 10.49 4.85 3.70
N GLU A 121 9.55 5.41 2.94
CA GLU A 121 9.62 6.77 2.41
C GLU A 121 9.34 7.81 3.50
N TYR A 122 8.47 7.49 4.47
CA TYR A 122 8.12 8.36 5.59
C TYR A 122 9.09 8.28 6.78
N SER A 123 9.84 7.19 6.92
CA SER A 123 10.78 6.99 8.03
C SER A 123 11.77 8.17 8.19
N VAL A 124 11.65 8.89 9.31
CA VAL A 124 12.48 10.08 9.61
C VAL A 124 13.96 9.70 9.62
N ALA A 125 14.31 8.59 10.27
CA ALA A 125 15.69 8.10 10.37
C ALA A 125 16.29 7.80 8.98
N ASN A 126 15.54 7.14 8.09
CA ASN A 126 15.99 6.86 6.73
C ASN A 126 16.17 8.15 5.92
N ARG A 127 15.20 9.06 5.98
CA ARG A 127 15.27 10.35 5.27
C ARG A 127 16.46 11.19 5.72
N GLU A 128 16.75 11.24 7.03
CA GLU A 128 17.93 11.90 7.56
C GLU A 128 19.23 11.24 7.07
N ARG A 129 19.31 9.91 7.11
CA ARG A 129 20.48 9.15 6.64
C ARG A 129 20.76 9.40 5.15
N TRP A 130 19.72 9.35 4.31
CA TRP A 130 19.84 9.64 2.87
C TRP A 130 20.22 11.09 2.61
N ALA A 131 19.67 12.04 3.38
CA ALA A 131 20.00 13.46 3.26
C ALA A 131 21.47 13.76 3.63
N LYS A 132 22.02 13.07 4.65
CA LYS A 132 23.40 13.25 5.12
C LYS A 132 24.45 12.85 4.07
N ASN A 133 24.17 11.87 3.21
CA ASN A 133 25.09 11.46 2.16
C ASN A 133 24.37 10.93 0.91
N ARG A 134 23.85 11.84 0.09
CA ARG A 134 23.12 11.49 -1.14
C ARG A 134 23.97 10.78 -2.19
N VAL A 135 25.30 10.98 -2.19
CA VAL A 135 26.21 10.33 -3.14
C VAL A 135 26.27 8.83 -2.90
N LEU A 136 26.26 8.39 -1.63
CA LEU A 136 26.27 6.97 -1.28
C LEU A 136 24.87 6.33 -1.34
N TYR A 137 23.84 7.05 -0.92
CA TYR A 137 22.52 6.44 -0.68
C TYR A 137 21.45 6.79 -1.71
N GLY A 138 21.60 7.82 -2.54
CA GLY A 138 20.48 8.39 -3.30
C GLY A 138 19.50 9.18 -2.41
N ARG A 139 18.36 9.62 -2.97
CA ARG A 139 17.27 10.28 -2.22
C ARG A 139 15.92 10.28 -3.00
N PRO A 140 14.94 9.45 -2.61
CA PRO A 140 15.07 8.38 -1.61
C PRO A 140 16.02 7.28 -2.12
N SER A 141 16.51 6.43 -1.20
CA SER A 141 17.38 5.30 -1.58
C SER A 141 16.59 4.18 -2.26
N VAL A 142 15.34 4.01 -1.83
CA VAL A 142 14.38 3.07 -2.39
C VAL A 142 13.01 3.73 -2.37
N ARG A 143 12.21 3.50 -3.41
CA ARG A 143 10.81 3.96 -3.47
C ARG A 143 9.85 2.88 -2.96
N HIS A 144 8.66 3.32 -2.56
CA HIS A 144 7.64 2.44 -2.00
C HIS A 144 7.25 1.24 -2.90
N PRO A 145 7.30 1.28 -4.25
CA PRO A 145 6.92 0.10 -5.04
C PRO A 145 7.92 -1.05 -4.89
N ALA A 146 9.22 -0.74 -4.99
CA ALA A 146 10.27 -1.74 -4.81
C ALA A 146 10.32 -2.29 -3.38
N TYR A 147 10.11 -1.43 -2.38
CA TYR A 147 10.07 -1.86 -0.98
C TYR A 147 8.79 -2.66 -0.65
N GLY A 148 7.65 -2.26 -1.21
CA GLY A 148 6.38 -2.97 -1.06
C GLY A 148 6.44 -4.36 -1.65
N ALA A 149 7.03 -4.51 -2.84
CA ALA A 149 7.29 -5.83 -3.43
C ALA A 149 8.18 -6.70 -2.54
N HIS A 150 9.24 -6.13 -1.96
CA HIS A 150 10.11 -6.82 -1.01
C HIS A 150 9.34 -7.31 0.22
N VAL A 151 8.50 -6.47 0.83
CA VAL A 151 7.65 -6.84 1.97
C VAL A 151 6.70 -7.97 1.57
N ALA A 152 5.99 -7.81 0.46
CA ALA A 152 4.98 -8.77 0.00
C ALA A 152 5.58 -10.18 -0.18
N LEU A 153 6.73 -10.29 -0.87
CA LEU A 153 7.41 -11.57 -1.04
C LEU A 153 7.93 -12.14 0.28
N THR A 154 8.41 -11.29 1.18
CA THR A 154 8.99 -11.74 2.46
C THR A 154 7.94 -12.37 3.37
N VAL A 155 6.72 -11.85 3.37
CA VAL A 155 5.62 -12.40 4.19
C VAL A 155 4.81 -13.49 3.48
N GLY A 156 5.10 -13.77 2.20
CA GLY A 156 4.41 -14.82 1.44
C GLY A 156 3.07 -14.41 0.82
N LEU A 157 2.86 -13.12 0.55
CA LEU A 157 1.69 -12.69 -0.24
C LEU A 157 1.76 -13.23 -1.68
N PRO A 158 0.60 -13.46 -2.34
CA PRO A 158 0.55 -13.89 -3.74
C PRO A 158 1.30 -12.95 -4.68
N GLU A 159 1.83 -13.50 -5.78
CA GLU A 159 2.58 -12.74 -6.79
C GLU A 159 1.72 -11.62 -7.40
N GLU A 160 0.42 -11.83 -7.50
CA GLU A 160 -0.55 -10.86 -7.98
C GLU A 160 -0.59 -9.59 -7.09
N VAL A 161 -0.61 -9.77 -5.76
CA VAL A 161 -0.57 -8.66 -4.79
C VAL A 161 0.78 -7.95 -4.84
N MET A 162 1.86 -8.74 -4.90
CA MET A 162 3.22 -8.21 -5.03
C MET A 162 3.37 -7.36 -6.30
N HIS A 163 2.88 -7.83 -7.44
CA HIS A 163 2.96 -7.10 -8.71
C HIS A 163 2.21 -5.78 -8.66
N VAL A 164 1.07 -5.74 -7.97
CA VAL A 164 0.34 -4.48 -7.72
C VAL A 164 1.20 -3.52 -6.91
N ALA A 165 1.80 -3.97 -5.79
CA ALA A 165 2.70 -3.13 -5.02
C ALA A 165 3.88 -2.62 -5.86
N ALA A 166 4.48 -3.47 -6.70
CA ALA A 166 5.61 -3.14 -7.56
C ALA A 166 5.27 -2.18 -8.71
N ALA A 167 4.04 -2.21 -9.23
CA ALA A 167 3.70 -1.62 -10.52
C ALA A 167 2.49 -0.66 -10.50
N HIS A 168 1.86 -0.38 -9.35
CA HIS A 168 0.78 0.61 -9.31
C HIS A 168 1.28 2.04 -9.59
N ALA A 169 2.51 2.39 -9.20
CA ALA A 169 3.07 3.72 -9.41
C ALA A 169 3.80 3.85 -10.77
N VAL A 170 4.67 4.86 -10.91
CA VAL A 170 5.39 5.18 -12.16
C VAL A 170 6.29 4.03 -12.64
N GLU A 171 6.78 3.20 -11.73
CA GLU A 171 7.56 2.00 -11.99
C GLU A 171 6.81 1.03 -12.91
N GLY A 172 5.48 1.01 -12.81
CA GLY A 172 4.61 0.24 -13.68
C GLY A 172 4.64 0.65 -15.15
N ASN A 173 5.18 1.83 -15.49
CA ASN A 173 5.33 2.27 -16.88
C ASN A 173 6.45 1.50 -17.62
N TYR A 174 7.28 0.74 -16.90
CA TYR A 174 8.36 -0.07 -17.46
C TYR A 174 8.03 -1.56 -17.56
N VAL A 175 6.81 -1.96 -17.20
CA VAL A 175 6.32 -3.34 -17.28
C VAL A 175 4.90 -3.37 -17.83
N GLN A 176 4.43 -4.56 -18.21
CA GLN A 176 3.00 -4.75 -18.46
C GLN A 176 2.29 -4.91 -17.12
N ARG A 177 1.46 -3.93 -16.74
CA ARG A 177 0.58 -4.06 -15.57
C ARG A 177 -0.36 -5.25 -15.77
N SER A 178 -0.53 -6.06 -14.71
CA SER A 178 -1.62 -7.04 -14.64
C SER A 178 -2.95 -6.31 -14.61
N LEU A 179 -4.06 -7.02 -14.85
CA LEU A 179 -5.39 -6.42 -14.76
C LEU A 179 -5.67 -5.85 -13.35
N LEU A 180 -5.27 -6.57 -12.29
CA LEU A 180 -5.33 -6.09 -10.90
C LEU A 180 -4.53 -4.80 -10.72
N ALA A 181 -3.26 -4.79 -11.14
CA ALA A 181 -2.38 -3.61 -11.00
C ALA A 181 -2.92 -2.41 -11.79
N HIS A 182 -3.52 -2.64 -12.95
CA HIS A 182 -4.13 -1.59 -13.75
C HIS A 182 -5.34 -0.98 -13.04
N ILE A 183 -6.28 -1.80 -12.55
CA ILE A 183 -7.47 -1.30 -11.84
C ILE A 183 -7.06 -0.54 -10.58
N VAL A 184 -6.11 -1.07 -9.80
CA VAL A 184 -5.64 -0.43 -8.56
C VAL A 184 -4.93 0.89 -8.86
N GLN A 185 -4.09 0.95 -9.90
CA GLN A 185 -3.46 2.21 -10.34
C GLN A 185 -4.49 3.29 -10.68
N TYR A 186 -5.51 2.95 -11.48
CA TYR A 186 -6.57 3.91 -11.80
C TYR A 186 -7.43 4.29 -10.59
N ALA A 187 -7.66 3.36 -9.66
CA ALA A 187 -8.38 3.65 -8.43
C ALA A 187 -7.60 4.60 -7.51
N ASP A 188 -6.28 4.41 -7.40
CA ASP A 188 -5.38 5.26 -6.63
C ASP A 188 -5.28 6.67 -7.24
N ASP A 189 -5.05 6.74 -8.57
CA ASP A 189 -5.07 8.00 -9.32
C ASP A 189 -6.42 8.72 -9.15
N ALA A 190 -7.54 8.00 -9.28
CA ALA A 190 -8.86 8.57 -9.08
C ALA A 190 -9.06 9.10 -7.66
N TYR A 191 -8.58 8.41 -6.63
CA TYR A 191 -8.67 8.88 -5.24
C TYR A 191 -7.93 10.21 -5.08
N TRP A 192 -6.64 10.25 -5.43
CA TRP A 192 -5.82 11.44 -5.22
C TRP A 192 -6.21 12.59 -6.13
N PHE A 193 -6.41 12.37 -7.43
CA PHE A 193 -6.77 13.45 -8.35
C PHE A 193 -8.14 14.06 -8.02
N THR A 194 -9.09 13.26 -7.54
CA THR A 194 -10.40 13.78 -7.12
C THR A 194 -10.26 14.65 -5.88
N ILE A 195 -9.50 14.19 -4.88
CA ILE A 195 -9.26 14.96 -3.65
C ILE A 195 -8.52 16.27 -3.95
N GLU A 196 -7.48 16.21 -4.77
CA GLU A 196 -6.69 17.38 -5.19
C GLU A 196 -7.56 18.46 -5.82
N ASN A 197 -8.42 18.06 -6.76
CA ASN A 197 -9.32 19.00 -7.43
C ASN A 197 -10.42 19.48 -6.49
N TRP A 198 -10.93 18.63 -5.61
CA TRP A 198 -11.94 19.02 -4.62
C TRP A 198 -11.40 20.05 -3.64
N ASP A 199 -10.16 19.90 -3.18
CA ASP A 199 -9.52 20.83 -2.24
C ASP A 199 -8.81 22.01 -2.92
N GLY A 200 -8.80 22.06 -4.24
CA GLY A 200 -8.17 23.13 -5.01
C GLY A 200 -6.66 23.18 -4.83
N TRP A 201 -5.99 22.03 -4.67
CA TRP A 201 -4.53 21.97 -4.59
C TRP A 201 -3.90 22.40 -5.91
N VAL A 202 -3.07 23.44 -5.86
CA VAL A 202 -2.34 23.93 -7.03
C VAL A 202 -1.04 23.15 -7.14
N ASP A 203 -0.93 22.34 -8.19
CA ASP A 203 0.31 21.67 -8.62
C ASP A 203 0.95 20.73 -7.57
N SER A 204 0.25 19.64 -7.23
CA SER A 204 0.75 18.58 -6.33
C SER A 204 1.98 17.81 -6.88
N GLY A 205 2.27 17.96 -8.17
CA GLY A 205 3.29 17.20 -8.87
C GLY A 205 2.95 15.71 -9.03
N LEU A 206 1.68 15.31 -8.90
CA LEU A 206 1.21 13.95 -9.24
C LEU A 206 0.81 13.80 -10.72
N ARG A 207 0.95 14.84 -11.54
CA ARG A 207 0.62 14.77 -12.98
C ARG A 207 1.72 13.99 -13.72
N LEU A 208 1.35 12.78 -14.13
CA LEU A 208 1.97 11.86 -15.11
C LEU A 208 3.36 12.21 -15.62
#